data_AF-A0A4R4QLK3-F1
#
_entry.id   AF-A0A4R4QLK3-F1
#
_cell.length_a   1.000
_cell.length_b   1.000
_cell.length_c   1.000
_cell.angle_alpha   90.00
_cell.angle_beta   90.00
_cell.angle_gamma   90.00
#
_symmetry.space_group_name_H-M   'P 1'
#
loop_
_entity.id
_entity.type
_entity.pdbx_description
1 polymer ?
#
loop_
_entity_poly.entity_id
_entity_poly.type
_entity_poly.pdbx_seq_one_letter_code
_entity_poly.pdbx_strand_id
1 'polypeptide(L)'
;MLQLRRVARTLLIASAATALVAFATPAWASSTIPLKSAHQGSTAAAFQQECEDEKFVDKPRAHDGWHFVLPGSKKTAGDFERLSLTFSNGSATVTVAVPDDSDAYPDFLSATGNGQVKHAYVFTPAGWTLVGGTATISGEDDEFNLSHTCPGTVPSGSPSPSPSASASPSTSTSPSTSTSPSTSTSESVSPSGSSSTTPGTGGGGGGQDGDLPLTGVAVTTVALFGLALIGGGVALTVLRRRRDRITFTS
;
A
#
# COMPACT_ATOMS: atom_id res chain seq x y z
N MET A 1 -56.99 53.26 28.32
CA MET A 1 -56.23 52.07 28.78
C MET A 1 -56.09 51.10 27.61
N LEU A 2 -55.04 51.27 26.79
CA LEU A 2 -54.93 50.65 25.46
C LEU A 2 -53.48 50.28 25.13
N GLN A 3 -52.74 49.68 26.07
CA GLN A 3 -51.33 49.35 25.85
C GLN A 3 -50.90 48.20 26.77
N LEU A 4 -51.23 46.94 26.42
CA LEU A 4 -50.63 45.76 27.10
C LEU A 4 -50.89 44.40 26.41
N ARG A 5 -51.12 44.35 25.08
CA ARG A 5 -51.40 43.08 24.39
C ARG A 5 -50.67 42.84 23.06
N ARG A 6 -49.54 43.50 22.81
CA ARG A 6 -48.76 43.28 21.58
C ARG A 6 -47.25 43.24 21.80
N VAL A 7 -46.76 42.49 22.78
CA VAL A 7 -45.33 42.17 22.86
C VAL A 7 -45.14 40.77 23.43
N ALA A 8 -45.38 39.73 22.64
CA ALA A 8 -45.00 38.35 23.01
C ALA A 8 -44.96 37.36 21.82
N ARG A 9 -44.75 37.83 20.58
CA ARG A 9 -44.61 36.92 19.41
C ARG A 9 -43.61 37.46 18.40
N THR A 10 -42.37 37.66 18.82
CA THR A 10 -41.24 37.92 17.91
C THR A 10 -39.93 37.55 18.63
N LEU A 11 -39.82 36.30 19.06
CA LEU A 11 -38.54 35.77 19.55
C LEU A 11 -38.43 34.28 19.23
N LEU A 12 -38.62 33.94 17.96
CA LEU A 12 -38.34 32.62 17.43
C LEU A 12 -37.85 32.84 15.99
N ILE A 13 -36.81 32.12 15.58
CA ILE A 13 -36.21 32.04 14.24
C ILE A 13 -35.07 33.05 13.96
N ALA A 14 -33.95 32.93 14.69
CA ALA A 14 -32.65 33.44 14.23
C ALA A 14 -31.43 32.66 14.79
N SER A 15 -31.56 31.34 15.00
CA SER A 15 -30.51 30.53 15.64
C SER A 15 -30.35 29.12 15.06
N ALA A 16 -30.54 28.93 13.76
CA ALA A 16 -30.40 27.62 13.10
C ALA A 16 -29.30 27.54 12.02
N ALA A 17 -28.63 28.65 11.67
CA ALA A 17 -27.72 28.67 10.51
C ALA A 17 -26.21 28.65 10.83
N THR A 18 -25.81 28.72 12.10
CA THR A 18 -24.38 28.82 12.47
C THR A 18 -23.80 27.59 13.17
N ALA A 19 -24.61 26.54 13.40
CA ALA A 19 -24.17 25.33 14.11
C ALA A 19 -23.65 24.19 13.20
N LEU A 20 -23.66 24.36 11.88
CA LEU A 20 -23.30 23.28 10.92
C LEU A 20 -21.89 23.37 10.33
N VAL A 21 -21.04 24.33 10.73
CA VAL A 21 -19.67 24.46 10.17
C VAL A 21 -18.57 24.04 11.18
N ALA A 22 -18.92 23.60 12.38
CA ALA A 22 -17.95 23.28 13.43
C ALA A 22 -17.36 21.85 13.39
N PHE A 23 -17.74 21.02 12.40
CA PHE A 23 -17.19 19.67 12.23
C PHE A 23 -16.63 19.43 10.83
N ALA A 24 -15.99 20.43 10.22
CA ALA A 24 -15.00 20.15 9.18
C ALA A 24 -13.75 19.58 9.87
N THR A 25 -13.83 18.34 10.37
CA THR A 25 -12.63 17.57 10.70
C THR A 25 -11.79 17.50 9.43
N PRO A 26 -10.48 17.81 9.47
CA PRO A 26 -9.60 17.48 8.35
C PRO A 26 -9.84 16.01 8.02
N ALA A 27 -10.33 15.72 6.82
CA ALA A 27 -10.31 14.36 6.32
C ALA A 27 -8.84 14.06 6.07
N TRP A 28 -8.14 13.48 7.06
CA TRP A 28 -6.89 12.81 6.81
C TRP A 28 -7.21 11.74 5.77
N ALA A 29 -6.74 11.95 4.55
CA ALA A 29 -7.03 11.04 3.46
C ALA A 29 -6.24 9.77 3.75
N SER A 30 -6.93 8.74 4.22
CA SER A 30 -6.37 7.39 4.24
C SER A 30 -6.25 6.93 2.79
N SER A 31 -5.12 6.31 2.45
CA SER A 31 -4.89 5.74 1.12
C SER A 31 -4.67 4.24 1.20
N THR A 32 -4.91 3.54 0.10
CA THR A 32 -4.63 2.11 -0.01
C THR A 32 -3.43 1.91 -0.91
N ILE A 33 -2.42 1.22 -0.37
CA ILE A 33 -1.16 0.93 -1.05
C ILE A 33 -0.96 -0.58 -1.19
N PRO A 34 -0.36 -1.07 -2.28
CA PRO A 34 -0.08 -2.49 -2.47
C PRO A 34 1.19 -2.94 -1.75
N LEU A 35 1.28 -4.25 -1.52
CA LEU A 35 2.55 -4.91 -1.19
C LEU A 35 3.50 -4.79 -2.37
N LYS A 36 4.76 -4.48 -2.09
CA LYS A 36 5.82 -4.48 -3.09
C LYS A 36 5.85 -5.77 -3.90
N SER A 37 5.75 -5.62 -5.23
CA SER A 37 5.60 -6.76 -6.13
C SER A 37 6.73 -7.77 -6.03
N ALA A 38 7.97 -7.31 -5.78
CA ALA A 38 9.13 -8.18 -5.61
C ALA A 38 9.07 -9.10 -4.36
N HIS A 39 8.18 -8.83 -3.41
CA HIS A 39 8.00 -9.65 -2.22
C HIS A 39 6.90 -10.71 -2.38
N GLN A 40 6.11 -10.63 -3.46
CA GLN A 40 5.09 -11.63 -3.77
C GLN A 40 5.76 -12.96 -4.18
N GLY A 41 5.12 -14.08 -3.83
CA GLY A 41 5.66 -15.42 -4.03
C GLY A 41 6.69 -15.84 -2.97
N SER A 42 6.95 -15.03 -1.95
CA SER A 42 7.92 -15.34 -0.91
C SER A 42 7.36 -16.34 0.11
N THR A 43 8.15 -17.33 0.49
CA THR A 43 7.90 -18.14 1.69
C THR A 43 8.74 -17.59 2.84
N ALA A 44 8.27 -17.78 4.07
CA ALA A 44 8.99 -17.32 5.25
C ALA A 44 10.37 -17.96 5.40
N ALA A 45 10.63 -19.13 4.82
CA ALA A 45 11.94 -19.77 4.87
C ALA A 45 12.90 -19.30 3.75
N ALA A 46 12.37 -18.73 2.67
CA ALA A 46 13.15 -18.30 1.50
C ALA A 46 13.41 -16.79 1.46
N PHE A 47 12.79 -16.02 2.36
CA PHE A 47 13.00 -14.57 2.47
C PHE A 47 14.16 -14.23 3.43
N GLN A 48 14.44 -12.94 3.64
CA GLN A 48 15.41 -12.49 4.64
C GLN A 48 15.02 -12.98 6.05
N GLN A 49 15.98 -13.57 6.75
CA GLN A 49 15.77 -14.26 8.04
C GLN A 49 16.29 -13.44 9.21
N GLU A 50 15.40 -13.05 10.12
CA GLU A 50 15.74 -12.30 11.34
C GLU A 50 14.88 -12.78 12.52
N CYS A 51 15.07 -14.02 12.94
CA CYS A 51 14.34 -14.61 14.06
C CYS A 51 14.71 -14.05 15.45
N GLU A 52 15.77 -13.25 15.53
CA GLU A 52 16.24 -12.64 16.78
C GLU A 52 15.47 -11.35 17.13
N ASP A 53 14.54 -10.91 16.27
CA ASP A 53 13.64 -9.80 16.58
C ASP A 53 12.83 -10.12 17.85
N GLU A 54 12.83 -9.19 18.81
CA GLU A 54 12.11 -9.30 20.08
C GLU A 54 10.61 -9.56 19.86
N LYS A 55 10.04 -9.09 18.75
CA LYS A 55 8.64 -9.31 18.38
C LYS A 55 8.35 -10.75 17.97
N PHE A 56 9.36 -11.55 17.68
CA PHE A 56 9.22 -12.97 17.34
C PHE A 56 9.48 -13.92 18.52
N VAL A 57 9.85 -13.41 19.70
CA VAL A 57 10.23 -14.25 20.86
C VAL A 57 9.11 -15.18 21.30
N ASP A 58 7.86 -14.69 21.35
CA ASP A 58 6.69 -15.47 21.77
C ASP A 58 5.99 -16.18 20.61
N LYS A 59 6.59 -16.19 19.43
CA LYS A 59 6.03 -16.83 18.24
C LYS A 59 5.84 -18.34 18.47
N PRO A 60 4.67 -18.91 18.15
CA PRO A 60 4.48 -20.35 18.15
C PRO A 60 5.50 -21.07 17.26
N ARG A 61 6.04 -22.21 17.71
CA ARG A 61 7.06 -22.97 16.95
C ARG A 61 6.58 -23.39 15.56
N ALA A 62 5.29 -23.70 15.41
CA ALA A 62 4.69 -24.14 14.16
C ALA A 62 4.19 -22.98 13.27
N HIS A 63 4.57 -21.74 13.57
CA HIS A 63 4.14 -20.55 12.82
C HIS A 63 5.33 -19.84 12.18
N ASP A 64 5.11 -19.33 10.98
CA ASP A 64 5.96 -18.36 10.30
C ASP A 64 5.67 -16.96 10.85
N GLY A 65 6.72 -16.22 11.17
CA GLY A 65 6.65 -14.81 11.54
C GLY A 65 6.96 -13.93 10.35
N TRP A 66 6.14 -12.92 10.14
CA TRP A 66 6.29 -11.97 9.04
C TRP A 66 6.31 -10.56 9.59
N HIS A 67 7.25 -9.75 9.14
CA HIS A 67 7.36 -8.36 9.54
C HIS A 67 7.29 -7.46 8.32
N PHE A 68 6.25 -6.63 8.28
CA PHE A 68 6.01 -5.65 7.25
C PHE A 68 6.33 -4.24 7.74
N VAL A 69 6.88 -3.43 6.84
CA VAL A 69 7.27 -2.05 7.11
C VAL A 69 6.69 -1.10 6.09
N LEU A 70 6.21 0.04 6.56
CA LEU A 70 5.83 1.17 5.72
C LEU A 70 7.10 2.02 5.50
N PRO A 71 7.66 2.07 4.27
CA PRO A 71 8.89 2.83 3.98
C PRO A 71 8.63 4.34 4.07
N GLY A 72 8.60 4.87 5.29
CA GLY A 72 8.33 6.27 5.64
C GLY A 72 9.35 7.31 5.16
N SER A 73 10.04 7.02 4.06
CA SER A 73 10.99 7.87 3.35
C SER A 73 10.35 9.16 2.80
N LYS A 74 9.03 9.21 2.66
CA LYS A 74 8.29 10.41 2.24
C LYS A 74 7.57 11.03 3.43
N LYS A 75 7.67 12.36 3.58
CA LYS A 75 7.08 13.13 4.69
C LYS A 75 5.53 13.06 4.76
N THR A 76 4.89 12.49 3.74
CA THR A 76 3.43 12.25 3.64
C THR A 76 3.02 10.85 4.07
N ALA A 77 3.96 9.91 4.22
CA ALA A 77 3.65 8.57 4.68
C ALA A 77 3.27 8.64 6.16
N GLY A 78 1.98 8.52 6.48
CA GLY A 78 1.49 8.42 7.85
C GLY A 78 1.60 6.98 8.36
N ASP A 79 0.58 6.47 9.00
CA ASP A 79 0.66 5.26 9.83
C ASP A 79 -0.08 4.10 9.18
N PHE A 80 0.35 2.85 9.42
CA PHE A 80 -0.50 1.70 9.14
C PHE A 80 -1.78 1.79 9.96
N GLU A 81 -2.92 1.68 9.27
CA GLU A 81 -4.25 1.58 9.89
C GLU A 81 -4.77 0.14 9.84
N ARG A 82 -4.59 -0.52 8.68
CA ARG A 82 -4.99 -1.91 8.46
C ARG A 82 -4.19 -2.52 7.30
N LEU A 83 -3.84 -3.79 7.39
CA LEU A 83 -3.35 -4.58 6.28
C LEU A 83 -4.36 -5.67 5.93
N SER A 84 -4.39 -6.06 4.67
CA SER A 84 -5.09 -7.24 4.15
C SER A 84 -4.05 -8.05 3.36
N LEU A 85 -3.49 -9.05 4.01
CA LEU A 85 -2.42 -9.88 3.48
C LEU A 85 -3.02 -11.15 2.88
N THR A 86 -2.52 -11.56 1.74
CA THR A 86 -3.04 -12.71 1.02
C THR A 86 -1.95 -13.77 0.94
N PHE A 87 -2.22 -14.94 1.50
CA PHE A 87 -1.31 -16.08 1.57
C PHE A 87 -1.88 -17.28 0.82
N SER A 88 -1.02 -18.09 0.22
CA SER A 88 -1.36 -19.45 -0.20
C SER A 88 -0.89 -20.43 0.86
N ASN A 89 -1.80 -21.28 1.34
CA ASN A 89 -1.48 -22.37 2.27
C ASN A 89 -1.12 -23.70 1.55
N GLY A 90 -0.85 -23.62 0.24
CA GLY A 90 -0.60 -24.76 -0.63
C GLY A 90 -1.86 -25.41 -1.22
N SER A 91 -3.05 -25.17 -0.66
CA SER A 91 -4.33 -25.70 -1.17
C SER A 91 -5.30 -24.59 -1.60
N ALA A 92 -5.31 -23.48 -0.88
CA ALA A 92 -6.18 -22.34 -1.11
C ALA A 92 -5.45 -21.04 -0.80
N THR A 93 -6.08 -19.93 -1.21
CA THR A 93 -5.67 -18.59 -0.82
C THR A 93 -6.45 -18.17 0.42
N VAL A 94 -5.76 -17.63 1.42
CA VAL A 94 -6.30 -17.15 2.69
C VAL A 94 -5.95 -15.67 2.82
N THR A 95 -6.94 -14.85 3.14
CA THR A 95 -6.74 -13.44 3.46
C THR A 95 -6.69 -13.27 4.98
N VAL A 96 -5.64 -12.62 5.47
CA VAL A 96 -5.42 -12.29 6.88
C VAL A 96 -5.49 -10.77 7.01
N ALA A 97 -6.34 -10.27 7.89
CA ALA A 97 -6.45 -8.83 8.15
C ALA A 97 -5.59 -8.50 9.38
N VAL A 98 -4.90 -7.36 9.37
CA VAL A 98 -4.07 -6.93 10.51
C VAL A 98 -4.39 -5.47 10.84
N PRO A 99 -4.79 -5.11 12.07
CA PRO A 99 -5.08 -6.03 13.17
C PRO A 99 -6.44 -6.72 13.00
N ASP A 100 -6.54 -7.99 13.39
CA ASP A 100 -7.82 -8.72 13.49
C ASP A 100 -7.85 -9.73 14.67
N ASP A 101 -8.31 -9.26 15.83
CA ASP A 101 -8.44 -10.09 17.04
C ASP A 101 -9.45 -11.26 16.91
N SER A 102 -10.24 -11.31 15.82
CA SER A 102 -11.26 -12.34 15.61
C SER A 102 -10.75 -13.56 14.85
N ASP A 103 -9.59 -13.45 14.21
CA ASP A 103 -9.00 -14.54 13.45
C ASP A 103 -8.06 -15.42 14.29
N ALA A 104 -7.54 -16.49 13.69
CA ALA A 104 -6.70 -17.47 14.37
C ALA A 104 -5.20 -17.15 14.27
N TYR A 105 -4.83 -16.01 13.68
CA TYR A 105 -3.48 -15.63 13.34
C TYR A 105 -3.07 -14.46 14.24
N PRO A 106 -2.24 -14.69 15.27
CA PRO A 106 -1.79 -13.60 16.11
C PRO A 106 -1.12 -12.52 15.24
N ASP A 107 -1.51 -11.27 15.44
CA ASP A 107 -0.99 -10.15 14.70
C ASP A 107 -1.05 -8.87 15.53
N PHE A 108 -0.31 -7.85 15.11
CA PHE A 108 -0.40 -6.51 15.69
C PHE A 108 0.31 -5.48 14.83
N LEU A 109 -0.07 -4.22 15.03
CA LEU A 109 0.68 -3.06 14.56
C LEU A 109 1.60 -2.53 15.67
N SER A 110 2.78 -2.05 15.30
CA SER A 110 3.78 -1.55 16.23
C SER A 110 4.34 -0.20 15.82
N ALA A 111 4.51 0.67 16.82
CA ALA A 111 5.05 2.01 16.65
C ALA A 111 6.58 2.03 16.68
N THR A 112 7.18 2.89 15.87
CA THR A 112 8.58 3.30 15.99
C THR A 112 8.78 4.20 17.20
N GLY A 113 10.03 4.43 17.61
CA GLY A 113 10.36 5.25 18.79
C GLY A 113 9.88 6.72 18.75
N ASN A 114 9.40 7.19 17.60
CA ASN A 114 8.77 8.51 17.42
C ASN A 114 7.22 8.47 17.49
N GLY A 115 6.62 7.31 17.81
CA GLY A 115 5.17 7.13 17.93
C GLY A 115 4.43 6.80 16.64
N GLN A 116 5.10 6.75 15.49
CA GLN A 116 4.47 6.40 14.21
C GLN A 116 4.29 4.89 14.07
N VAL A 117 3.13 4.44 13.61
CA VAL A 117 2.83 3.01 13.44
C VAL A 117 3.32 2.56 12.07
N LYS A 118 4.59 2.14 12.00
CA LYS A 118 5.27 1.79 10.74
C LYS A 118 5.54 0.31 10.56
N HIS A 119 5.28 -0.49 11.59
CA HIS A 119 5.57 -1.91 11.59
C HIS A 119 4.28 -2.71 11.77
N ALA A 120 4.14 -3.80 11.04
CA ALA A 120 3.05 -4.76 11.22
C ALA A 120 3.64 -6.17 11.30
N TYR A 121 3.16 -6.94 12.25
CA TYR A 121 3.60 -8.31 12.50
C TYR A 121 2.40 -9.24 12.38
N VAL A 122 2.62 -10.40 11.78
CA VAL A 122 1.59 -11.45 11.66
C VAL A 122 2.25 -12.82 11.77
N PHE A 123 1.54 -13.75 12.38
CA PHE A 123 1.99 -15.12 12.58
C PHE A 123 1.03 -16.10 11.92
N THR A 124 1.48 -16.75 10.85
CA THR A 124 0.68 -17.73 10.11
C THR A 124 1.20 -19.14 10.35
N PRO A 125 0.43 -20.22 10.14
CA PRO A 125 0.98 -21.57 10.13
C PRO A 125 2.17 -21.70 9.18
N ALA A 126 3.14 -22.54 9.55
CA ALA A 126 4.39 -22.67 8.81
C ALA A 126 4.18 -23.22 7.38
N GLY A 127 4.99 -22.71 6.44
CA GLY A 127 5.01 -23.16 5.05
C GLY A 127 4.08 -22.40 4.11
N TRP A 128 3.53 -21.26 4.56
CA TRP A 128 2.67 -20.43 3.71
C TRP A 128 3.49 -19.56 2.76
N THR A 129 2.89 -19.23 1.61
CA THR A 129 3.49 -18.34 0.61
C THR A 129 2.73 -17.03 0.58
N LEU A 130 3.42 -15.91 0.76
CA LEU A 130 2.83 -14.58 0.62
C LEU A 130 2.59 -14.30 -0.87
N VAL A 131 1.33 -14.26 -1.31
CA VAL A 131 0.99 -14.03 -2.73
C VAL A 131 0.65 -12.59 -3.03
N GLY A 132 0.25 -11.81 -2.02
CA GLY A 132 -0.08 -10.40 -2.20
C GLY A 132 -0.52 -9.74 -0.91
N GLY A 133 -0.88 -8.47 -1.01
CA GLY A 133 -1.51 -7.75 0.09
C GLY A 133 -1.74 -6.29 -0.23
N THR A 134 -2.62 -5.67 0.54
CA THR A 134 -2.87 -4.23 0.53
C THR A 134 -2.79 -3.68 1.95
N ALA A 135 -2.47 -2.41 2.10
CA ALA A 135 -2.50 -1.71 3.37
C ALA A 135 -3.27 -0.40 3.22
N THR A 136 -4.14 -0.13 4.18
CA THR A 136 -4.67 1.20 4.42
C THR A 136 -3.73 1.94 5.36
N ILE A 137 -3.30 3.12 4.94
CA ILE A 137 -2.43 3.99 5.73
C ILE A 137 -3.07 5.36 5.91
N SER A 138 -2.73 6.07 6.99
CA SER A 138 -2.97 7.50 7.05
C SER A 138 -1.94 8.19 6.14
N GLY A 139 -2.36 9.11 5.26
CA GLY A 139 -1.46 9.77 4.31
C GLY A 139 -1.21 8.98 3.03
N GLU A 140 -0.04 9.18 2.40
CA GLU A 140 0.26 8.70 1.04
C GLU A 140 1.64 8.06 0.95
N ASP A 141 1.70 6.89 0.30
CA ASP A 141 2.91 6.17 -0.09
C ASP A 141 2.64 5.37 -1.38
N ASP A 142 3.68 4.78 -1.98
CA ASP A 142 3.54 4.01 -3.22
C ASP A 142 3.30 2.51 -2.95
N GLU A 143 3.98 1.96 -1.94
CA GLU A 143 3.96 0.53 -1.61
C GLU A 143 4.46 0.30 -0.17
N PHE A 144 4.16 -0.87 0.39
CA PHE A 144 4.78 -1.32 1.65
C PHE A 144 5.61 -2.59 1.43
N ASN A 145 6.54 -2.83 2.36
CA ASN A 145 7.58 -3.84 2.21
C ASN A 145 7.42 -4.98 3.21
N LEU A 146 7.82 -6.18 2.81
CA LEU A 146 8.19 -7.25 3.72
C LEU A 146 9.66 -7.02 4.07
N SER A 147 9.96 -6.83 5.36
CA SER A 147 11.31 -6.49 5.83
C SER A 147 12.13 -7.75 6.08
N HIS A 148 11.59 -8.64 6.90
CA HIS A 148 12.19 -9.92 7.23
C HIS A 148 11.12 -10.90 7.70
N THR A 149 11.53 -12.14 7.85
CA THR A 149 10.69 -13.26 8.26
C THR A 149 11.40 -14.15 9.27
N CYS A 150 10.64 -15.02 9.92
CA CYS A 150 11.17 -16.08 10.75
C CYS A 150 10.35 -17.37 10.57
N PRO A 151 10.87 -18.40 9.90
CA PRO A 151 10.13 -19.59 9.58
C PRO A 151 9.80 -20.39 10.83
N GLY A 152 8.61 -20.94 10.84
CA GLY A 152 8.21 -21.98 11.77
C GLY A 152 8.74 -23.34 11.35
N THR A 153 8.66 -24.28 12.29
CA THR A 153 8.87 -25.69 12.01
C THR A 153 7.58 -26.27 11.46
N VAL A 154 7.58 -26.70 10.19
CA VAL A 154 6.49 -27.53 9.67
C VAL A 154 6.50 -28.88 10.40
N PRO A 155 5.38 -29.35 10.98
CA PRO A 155 5.32 -30.69 11.52
C PRO A 155 5.61 -31.68 10.40
N SER A 156 6.68 -32.47 10.56
CA SER A 156 7.12 -33.46 9.58
C SER A 156 6.04 -34.53 9.37
N GLY A 157 5.20 -34.32 8.36
CA GLY A 157 4.13 -35.23 7.95
C GLY A 157 4.08 -35.47 6.44
N SER A 158 5.04 -34.95 5.67
CA SER A 158 5.16 -35.24 4.24
C SER A 158 6.62 -35.08 3.79
N PRO A 159 7.22 -36.07 3.11
CA PRO A 159 8.59 -35.95 2.63
C PRO A 159 8.66 -34.87 1.54
N SER A 160 9.29 -33.75 1.85
CA SER A 160 9.80 -32.87 0.80
C SER A 160 10.87 -33.65 0.01
N PRO A 161 10.86 -33.65 -1.33
CA PRO A 161 11.89 -34.31 -2.11
C PRO A 161 13.22 -33.61 -1.82
N SER A 162 14.06 -34.25 -1.02
CA SER A 162 15.46 -33.88 -0.87
C SER A 162 16.08 -33.86 -2.28
N PRO A 163 16.77 -32.78 -2.69
CA PRO A 163 17.56 -32.84 -3.92
C PRO A 163 18.59 -33.96 -3.74
N SER A 164 18.41 -35.03 -4.51
CA SER A 164 19.29 -36.20 -4.52
C SER A 164 20.72 -35.70 -4.74
N ALA A 165 21.54 -35.84 -3.71
CA ALA A 165 22.96 -35.54 -3.80
C ALA A 165 23.54 -36.41 -4.92
N SER A 166 24.04 -35.72 -5.95
CA SER A 166 24.72 -36.29 -7.11
C SER A 166 25.75 -37.32 -6.65
N ALA A 167 25.62 -38.55 -7.14
CA ALA A 167 26.58 -39.61 -6.92
C ALA A 167 27.95 -39.17 -7.44
N SER A 168 28.89 -38.93 -6.52
CA SER A 168 30.31 -38.75 -6.85
C SER A 168 30.90 -40.11 -7.22
N PRO A 169 31.44 -40.31 -8.44
CA PRO A 169 32.10 -41.56 -8.78
C PRO A 169 33.50 -41.63 -8.18
N SER A 170 33.74 -42.78 -7.55
CA SER A 170 34.96 -43.46 -7.15
C SER A 170 36.32 -42.80 -7.40
N THR A 171 37.07 -42.67 -6.31
CA THR A 171 38.54 -42.59 -6.27
C THR A 171 39.17 -43.81 -6.93
N SER A 172 40.03 -43.58 -7.93
CA SER A 172 40.97 -44.58 -8.43
C SER A 172 42.39 -44.02 -8.42
N THR A 173 43.32 -44.89 -8.08
CA THR A 173 44.66 -44.65 -7.57
C THR A 173 45.68 -44.32 -8.68
N SER A 174 46.62 -43.42 -8.37
CA SER A 174 47.88 -42.99 -9.06
C SER A 174 48.77 -44.12 -9.65
N PRO A 175 49.96 -43.86 -10.31
CA PRO A 175 50.54 -42.65 -10.94
C PRO A 175 51.29 -42.88 -12.30
N SER A 176 51.86 -41.79 -12.84
CA SER A 176 53.07 -41.67 -13.70
C SER A 176 53.00 -41.95 -15.22
N THR A 177 53.24 -40.93 -16.06
CA THR A 177 54.52 -40.74 -16.78
C THR A 177 54.55 -39.46 -17.64
N SER A 178 55.75 -38.90 -17.71
CA SER A 178 56.19 -37.69 -18.40
C SER A 178 56.19 -37.82 -19.93
N THR A 179 55.76 -36.78 -20.68
CA THR A 179 56.54 -36.20 -21.81
C THR A 179 55.91 -34.89 -22.34
N SER A 180 56.73 -33.84 -22.42
CA SER A 180 56.61 -32.69 -23.35
C SER A 180 57.22 -33.11 -24.72
N PRO A 181 57.09 -32.43 -25.90
CA PRO A 181 56.73 -31.02 -26.13
C PRO A 181 55.88 -30.68 -27.41
N SER A 182 55.61 -29.37 -27.56
CA SER A 182 55.44 -28.54 -28.78
C SER A 182 54.56 -29.00 -29.95
N THR A 183 53.60 -28.17 -30.38
CA THR A 183 53.69 -27.36 -31.63
C THR A 183 52.41 -26.54 -31.89
N SER A 184 52.66 -25.39 -32.52
CA SER A 184 51.77 -24.36 -33.02
C SER A 184 50.55 -24.87 -33.81
N THR A 185 49.46 -24.09 -33.83
CA THR A 185 48.88 -23.53 -35.06
C THR A 185 47.85 -22.45 -34.72
N SER A 186 48.05 -21.31 -35.35
CA SER A 186 47.17 -20.15 -35.40
C SER A 186 46.18 -20.37 -36.53
N GLU A 187 44.87 -20.24 -36.29
CA GLU A 187 43.92 -19.95 -37.37
C GLU A 187 42.89 -18.91 -36.93
N SER A 188 43.01 -17.78 -37.64
CA SER A 188 42.08 -16.67 -37.74
C SER A 188 41.02 -17.02 -38.78
N VAL A 189 39.72 -16.94 -38.45
CA VAL A 189 38.69 -16.66 -39.45
C VAL A 189 37.54 -15.85 -38.86
N SER A 190 37.49 -14.58 -39.24
CA SER A 190 36.26 -13.81 -39.45
C SER A 190 35.90 -13.95 -40.94
N PRO A 191 34.62 -14.00 -41.35
CA PRO A 191 33.97 -12.75 -41.76
C PRO A 191 32.45 -12.66 -41.59
N SER A 192 32.02 -11.39 -41.58
CA SER A 192 30.77 -10.78 -42.09
C SER A 192 29.62 -11.65 -42.58
N GLY A 193 28.43 -11.37 -42.03
CA GLY A 193 27.13 -11.52 -42.68
C GLY A 193 26.25 -10.32 -42.35
N SER A 194 26.09 -9.42 -43.32
CA SER A 194 25.33 -8.17 -43.24
C SER A 194 24.05 -8.29 -44.08
N SER A 195 22.90 -7.91 -43.50
CA SER A 195 21.68 -7.47 -44.20
C SER A 195 20.72 -6.91 -43.14
N SER A 196 20.54 -5.60 -42.99
CA SER A 196 19.79 -4.66 -43.85
C SER A 196 18.27 -4.91 -43.88
N THR A 197 17.51 -4.10 -43.14
CA THR A 197 16.29 -3.34 -43.56
C THR A 197 15.85 -2.46 -42.38
N THR A 198 16.15 -1.16 -42.34
CA THR A 198 15.39 0.02 -42.81
C THR A 198 14.59 0.71 -41.68
N PRO A 199 14.71 2.05 -41.49
CA PRO A 199 14.12 2.80 -40.39
C PRO A 199 12.73 3.35 -40.70
N GLY A 200 11.87 3.40 -39.68
CA GLY A 200 10.60 4.12 -39.70
C GLY A 200 10.70 5.48 -39.00
N THR A 201 10.70 6.55 -39.80
CA THR A 201 10.54 7.95 -39.38
C THR A 201 9.09 8.39 -39.57
N GLY A 202 8.57 9.21 -38.66
CA GLY A 202 7.32 9.99 -38.78
C GLY A 202 6.60 10.07 -37.43
N GLY A 203 6.59 11.19 -36.72
CA GLY A 203 5.72 12.36 -36.98
C GLY A 203 4.39 12.13 -36.25
N GLY A 204 4.03 12.81 -35.16
CA GLY A 204 3.83 14.25 -35.06
C GLY A 204 2.41 14.62 -35.54
N GLY A 205 1.47 14.84 -34.62
CA GLY A 205 0.14 15.39 -34.94
C GLY A 205 -0.98 14.81 -34.08
N GLY A 206 -1.64 15.66 -33.30
CA GLY A 206 -2.64 15.28 -32.30
C GLY A 206 -4.04 15.04 -32.84
N GLY A 207 -4.95 14.78 -31.88
CA GLY A 207 -6.37 15.03 -32.02
C GLY A 207 -7.27 13.79 -31.99
N GLN A 208 -7.92 13.65 -30.84
CA GLN A 208 -9.34 13.28 -30.68
C GLN A 208 -9.78 11.81 -30.88
N ASP A 209 -10.52 11.38 -29.86
CA ASP A 209 -11.61 10.39 -29.85
C ASP A 209 -11.22 8.91 -29.75
N GLY A 210 -11.36 8.36 -28.53
CA GLY A 210 -11.16 6.93 -28.28
C GLY A 210 -11.26 6.52 -26.81
N ASP A 211 -12.40 6.83 -26.20
CA ASP A 211 -13.10 6.08 -25.14
C ASP A 211 -12.29 4.99 -24.38
N LEU A 212 -11.79 5.37 -23.20
CA LEU A 212 -11.51 4.47 -22.09
C LEU A 212 -12.05 5.17 -20.82
N PRO A 213 -12.62 4.44 -19.84
CA PRO A 213 -13.17 5.09 -18.65
C PRO A 213 -12.05 5.71 -17.83
N LEU A 214 -11.89 7.04 -17.97
CA LEU A 214 -11.20 7.85 -16.98
C LEU A 214 -12.09 7.90 -15.73
N THR A 215 -11.78 7.10 -14.73
CA THR A 215 -12.16 7.40 -13.34
C THR A 215 -11.26 8.52 -12.80
N GLY A 216 -11.21 9.63 -13.53
CA GLY A 216 -10.63 10.89 -13.08
C GLY A 216 -11.72 11.65 -12.38
N VAL A 217 -11.79 11.51 -11.05
CA VAL A 217 -12.69 12.27 -10.20
C VAL A 217 -12.50 13.75 -10.51
N ALA A 218 -13.55 14.40 -11.01
CA ALA A 218 -13.54 15.79 -11.40
C ALA A 218 -13.39 16.69 -10.16
N VAL A 219 -12.15 16.93 -9.74
CA VAL A 219 -11.82 17.85 -8.63
C VAL A 219 -12.19 19.30 -8.99
N THR A 220 -12.45 19.61 -10.26
CA THR A 220 -12.77 20.96 -10.73
C THR A 220 -14.21 21.39 -10.45
N THR A 221 -15.18 20.49 -10.34
CA THR A 221 -16.60 20.87 -10.14
C THR A 221 -16.89 21.25 -8.69
N VAL A 222 -16.20 20.66 -7.71
CA VAL A 222 -16.42 20.96 -6.28
C VAL A 222 -15.97 22.38 -5.91
N ALA A 223 -14.89 22.88 -6.53
CA ALA A 223 -14.38 24.23 -6.25
C ALA A 223 -15.34 25.36 -6.70
N LEU A 224 -16.07 25.17 -7.81
CA LEU A 224 -17.01 26.17 -8.34
C LEU A 224 -18.30 26.27 -7.50
N PHE A 225 -18.80 25.16 -6.95
CA PHE A 225 -19.95 25.20 -6.03
C PHE A 225 -19.63 25.90 -4.71
N GLY A 226 -18.39 25.75 -4.19
CA GLY A 226 -17.95 26.42 -2.97
C GLY A 226 -17.99 27.95 -3.07
N LEU A 227 -17.49 28.51 -4.18
CA LEU A 227 -17.51 29.97 -4.40
C LEU A 227 -18.95 30.51 -4.61
N ALA A 228 -19.82 29.76 -5.29
CA ALA A 228 -21.22 30.16 -5.48
C ALA A 228 -21.99 30.27 -4.16
N LEU A 229 -21.72 29.37 -3.19
CA LEU A 229 -22.36 29.41 -1.87
C LEU A 229 -21.88 30.60 -1.03
N ILE A 230 -20.58 30.92 -1.09
CA ILE A 230 -20.03 32.10 -0.39
C ILE A 230 -20.61 33.39 -0.98
N GLY A 231 -20.66 33.51 -2.31
CA GLY A 231 -21.26 34.66 -3.00
C GLY A 231 -22.75 34.83 -2.72
N GLY A 232 -23.51 33.72 -2.75
CA GLY A 232 -24.96 33.72 -2.48
C GLY A 232 -25.29 34.15 -1.05
N GLY A 233 -24.50 33.72 -0.06
CA GLY A 233 -24.69 34.10 1.35
C GLY A 233 -24.48 35.59 1.60
N VAL A 234 -23.45 36.19 0.99
CA VAL A 234 -23.21 37.64 1.12
C VAL A 234 -24.34 38.45 0.48
N ALA A 235 -24.79 38.06 -0.72
CA ALA A 235 -25.88 38.75 -1.43
C ALA A 235 -27.20 38.74 -0.63
N LEU A 236 -27.57 37.60 -0.05
CA LEU A 236 -28.77 37.48 0.79
C LEU A 236 -28.70 38.36 2.05
N THR A 237 -27.52 38.46 2.67
CA THR A 237 -27.31 39.28 3.89
C THR A 237 -27.45 40.77 3.58
N VAL A 238 -26.93 41.23 2.43
CA VAL A 238 -27.07 42.62 1.97
C VAL A 238 -28.52 42.95 1.62
N LEU A 239 -29.22 42.04 0.93
CA LEU A 239 -30.63 42.23 0.57
C LEU A 239 -31.55 42.27 1.81
N ARG A 240 -31.23 41.51 2.87
CA ARG A 240 -31.98 41.53 4.13
C ARG A 240 -31.81 42.86 4.87
N ARG A 241 -30.58 43.36 4.99
CA ARG A 241 -30.30 44.68 5.60
C ARG A 241 -31.01 45.84 4.89
N ARG A 242 -31.28 45.70 3.59
CA ARG A 242 -31.98 46.72 2.80
C ARG A 242 -33.48 46.76 3.08
N ARG A 243 -34.08 45.64 3.49
CA ARG A 243 -35.50 45.54 3.88
C ARG A 243 -35.77 46.06 5.29
N ASP A 244 -34.79 45.96 6.20
CA ASP A 244 -34.94 46.37 7.60
C ASP A 244 -34.81 47.88 7.81
N ARG A 245 -34.63 48.67 6.74
CA ARG A 245 -34.42 50.13 6.79
C ARG A 245 -35.62 50.93 6.28
N ILE A 246 -36.85 50.44 6.49
CA ILE A 246 -38.07 51.22 6.28
C ILE A 246 -38.52 51.79 7.63
N THR A 247 -38.01 52.98 7.96
CA THR A 247 -38.52 53.76 9.07
C THR A 247 -39.77 54.49 8.60
N PHE A 248 -40.94 54.09 9.06
CA PHE A 248 -42.16 54.89 8.89
C PHE A 248 -42.07 56.10 9.82
N THR A 249 -41.78 57.27 9.27
CA THR A 249 -41.96 58.53 9.99
C THR A 249 -43.46 58.83 10.00
N SER A 250 -44.06 58.85 11.20
CA SER A 250 -45.40 59.39 11.42
C SER A 250 -45.31 60.85 11.88
#